data_AF-A0A2V9LTC9-F1
#
_entry.id   AF-A0A2V9LTC9-F1
#
_cell.length_a   1.000
_cell.length_b   1.000
_cell.length_c   1.000
_cell.angle_alpha   90.00
_cell.angle_beta   90.00
_cell.angle_gamma   90.00
#
_symmetry.space_group_name_H-M   'P 1'
#
loop_
_entity.id
_entity.type
_entity.pdbx_description
1 polymer ?
#
loop_
_entity_poly.entity_id
_entity_poly.type
_entity_poly.pdbx_seq_one_letter_code
_entity_poly.pdbx_strand_id
1 'polypeptide(L)'
;MDEHGIRRVWLAYFGQASPDYYKISYDYLPSYSIFDPQNVDPGVFQFERLPPLRGTVAISATLLHGAYMPKKGYFEFYRQQKPVAKIGYSIFVYRFE
;
A
#
# COMPACT_ATOMS: atom_id res chain seq x y z
N MET A 1 -3.47 -11.22 -9.20
CA MET A 1 -4.58 -10.23 -9.21
C MET A 1 -5.76 -10.84 -9.94
N ASP A 2 -5.56 -11.24 -11.19
CA ASP A 2 -6.55 -11.87 -12.07
C ASP A 2 -7.26 -13.08 -11.43
N GLU A 3 -6.51 -14.06 -10.89
CA GLU A 3 -7.07 -15.25 -10.23
C GLU A 3 -7.98 -14.92 -9.04
N HIS A 4 -7.79 -13.77 -8.40
CA HIS A 4 -8.58 -13.32 -7.26
C HIS A 4 -9.61 -12.23 -7.62
N GLY A 5 -9.78 -11.94 -8.92
CA GLY A 5 -10.68 -10.89 -9.41
C GLY A 5 -10.29 -9.47 -8.95
N ILE A 6 -9.04 -9.27 -8.52
CA ILE A 6 -8.57 -7.98 -8.00
C ILE A 6 -8.12 -7.13 -9.18
N ARG A 7 -8.90 -6.09 -9.50
CA ARG A 7 -8.59 -5.18 -10.62
C ARG A 7 -7.70 -4.01 -10.21
N ARG A 8 -7.77 -3.58 -8.95
CA ARG A 8 -7.02 -2.43 -8.42
C ARG A 8 -6.74 -2.65 -6.93
N VAL A 9 -5.64 -2.09 -6.44
CA VAL A 9 -5.27 -2.11 -5.02
C VAL A 9 -4.87 -0.73 -4.54
N TRP A 10 -5.00 -0.45 -3.25
CA TRP A 10 -4.27 0.64 -2.62
C TRP A 10 -2.82 0.20 -2.41
N LEU A 11 -1.84 1.01 -2.83
CA LEU A 11 -0.44 0.58 -2.86
C LEU A 11 0.50 1.53 -2.13
N ALA A 12 1.13 1.03 -1.07
CA ALA A 12 2.29 1.63 -0.41
C ALA A 12 3.52 0.75 -0.64
N TYR A 13 4.41 1.15 -1.55
CA TYR A 13 5.49 0.29 -2.06
C TYR A 13 6.88 0.79 -1.67
N PHE A 14 7.70 -0.16 -1.19
CA PHE A 14 9.13 0.00 -0.95
C PHE A 14 9.89 -1.03 -1.81
N GLY A 15 10.35 -0.59 -2.98
CA GLY A 15 11.13 -1.40 -3.91
C GLY A 15 11.50 -0.59 -5.15
N GLN A 16 12.38 -1.10 -5.99
CA GLN A 16 12.91 -0.36 -7.16
C GLN A 16 12.18 -0.70 -8.47
N ALA A 17 11.46 -1.82 -8.51
CA ALA A 17 10.73 -2.22 -9.71
C ALA A 17 9.45 -1.39 -9.84
N SER A 18 9.23 -0.78 -11.00
CA SER A 18 7.97 -0.06 -11.24
C SER A 18 6.79 -1.04 -11.21
N PRO A 19 5.68 -0.74 -10.49
CA PRO A 19 4.46 -1.52 -10.57
C PRO A 19 3.88 -1.61 -12.00
N ASP A 20 4.13 -0.60 -12.82
CA ASP A 20 3.65 -0.53 -14.21
C ASP A 20 4.30 -1.60 -15.10
N TYR A 21 5.54 -1.99 -14.80
CA TYR A 21 6.22 -3.10 -15.49
C TYR A 21 5.40 -4.40 -15.38
N TYR A 22 4.74 -4.59 -14.23
CA TYR A 22 3.86 -5.73 -13.96
C TYR A 22 2.39 -5.44 -14.28
N LYS A 23 2.08 -4.27 -14.87
CA LYS A 23 0.72 -3.82 -15.20
C LYS A 23 -0.21 -3.78 -13.99
N ILE A 24 0.33 -3.50 -12.80
CA ILE A 24 -0.47 -3.39 -11.58
C ILE A 24 -1.20 -2.05 -11.62
N SER A 25 -2.53 -2.10 -11.59
CA SER A 25 -3.35 -0.90 -11.39
C SER A 25 -3.49 -0.60 -9.90
N TYR A 26 -3.24 0.63 -9.49
CA TYR A 26 -3.33 1.01 -8.08
C TYR A 26 -3.85 2.43 -7.83
N ASP A 27 -4.32 2.63 -6.59
CA ASP A 27 -4.50 3.94 -5.96
C ASP A 27 -3.30 4.20 -5.05
N TYR A 28 -2.66 5.35 -5.22
CA TYR A 28 -1.40 5.63 -4.55
C TYR A 28 -1.57 5.85 -3.05
N LEU A 29 -0.74 5.16 -2.27
CA LEU A 29 -0.43 5.52 -0.90
C LEU A 29 1.05 5.94 -0.83
N PRO A 30 1.46 6.76 0.16
CA PRO A 30 2.83 7.24 0.28
C PRO A 30 3.83 6.09 0.22
N SER A 31 4.71 6.17 -0.77
CA SER A 31 5.64 5.12 -1.21
C SER A 31 7.05 5.68 -1.37
N TYR A 32 8.07 4.83 -1.30
CA TYR A 32 9.46 5.29 -1.32
C TYR A 32 10.03 5.54 -2.73
N SER A 33 9.70 4.70 -3.72
CA SER A 33 10.33 4.75 -5.05
C SER A 33 9.35 4.76 -6.23
N ILE A 34 8.11 5.20 -6.03
CA ILE A 34 7.18 5.39 -7.15
C ILE A 34 7.32 6.84 -7.62
N PHE A 35 8.05 7.05 -8.72
CA PHE A 35 8.36 8.38 -9.24
C PHE A 35 7.22 9.02 -10.06
N ASP A 36 6.38 8.20 -10.71
CA ASP A 36 5.19 8.64 -11.45
C ASP A 36 3.96 7.83 -11.00
N PRO A 37 3.36 8.18 -9.86
CA PRO A 37 2.31 7.37 -9.24
C PRO A 37 0.94 7.47 -9.94
N GLN A 38 0.24 6.34 -10.02
CA GLN A 38 -1.15 6.28 -10.47
C GLN A 38 -2.13 6.80 -9.40
N ASN A 39 -3.18 7.53 -9.81
CA ASN A 39 -4.35 7.90 -8.99
C ASN A 39 -3.98 8.42 -7.58
N VAL A 40 -3.21 9.52 -7.54
CA VAL A 40 -2.82 10.16 -6.28
C VAL A 40 -3.96 11.00 -5.71
N ASP A 41 -4.40 10.67 -4.50
CA ASP A 41 -5.21 11.58 -3.68
C ASP A 41 -4.27 12.57 -2.96
N PRO A 42 -4.38 13.89 -3.20
CA PRO A 42 -3.55 14.90 -2.52
C PRO A 42 -3.59 14.83 -0.99
N GLY A 43 -4.69 14.32 -0.41
CA GLY A 43 -4.88 14.17 1.03
C GLY A 43 -3.86 13.22 1.67
N VAL A 44 -3.27 12.28 0.91
CA VAL A 44 -2.32 11.30 1.47
C VAL A 44 -1.03 11.95 1.98
N PHE A 45 -0.70 13.15 1.50
CA PHE A 45 0.48 13.91 1.94
C PHE A 45 0.27 14.71 3.23
N GLN A 46 -0.95 14.73 3.78
CA GLN A 46 -1.21 15.30 5.10
C GLN A 46 -0.74 14.38 6.23
N PHE A 47 -0.45 13.11 5.92
CA PHE A 47 -0.02 12.08 6.86
C PHE A 47 -0.93 11.97 8.09
N GLU A 48 -2.22 12.21 7.96
CA GLU A 48 -3.19 11.83 8.98
C GLU A 48 -3.26 10.30 9.09
N ARG A 49 -3.75 9.76 10.20
CA ARG A 49 -3.80 8.29 10.36
C ARG A 49 -4.67 7.73 9.24
N LEU A 50 -4.15 6.77 8.47
CA LEU A 50 -4.88 6.23 7.33
C LEU A 50 -6.09 5.41 7.83
N PRO A 51 -7.33 5.74 7.41
CA PRO A 51 -8.50 4.95 7.78
C PRO A 51 -8.46 3.56 7.14
N PRO A 52 -9.31 2.62 7.59
CA PRO A 52 -9.57 1.40 6.84
C PRO A 52 -10.09 1.75 5.45
N LEU A 53 -9.33 1.39 4.42
CA LEU A 53 -9.71 1.57 3.04
C LEU A 53 -10.47 0.34 2.56
N ARG A 54 -11.63 0.56 1.94
CA ARG A 54 -12.39 -0.53 1.31
C ARG A 54 -11.61 -1.12 0.15
N GLY A 55 -11.77 -2.43 -0.05
CA GLY A 55 -11.08 -3.18 -1.09
C GLY A 55 -9.78 -3.80 -0.62
N THR A 56 -8.82 -3.95 -1.54
CA THR A 56 -7.53 -4.61 -1.28
C THR A 56 -6.44 -3.57 -1.07
N VAL A 57 -5.68 -3.70 0.01
CA VAL A 57 -4.57 -2.80 0.37
C VAL A 57 -3.27 -3.60 0.45
N ALA A 58 -2.24 -3.14 -0.25
CA ALA A 58 -0.91 -3.75 -0.27
C ALA A 58 0.13 -2.77 0.28
N ILE A 59 0.81 -3.16 1.36
CA ILE A 59 1.76 -2.30 2.07
C ILE A 59 3.08 -3.05 2.26
N SER A 60 4.19 -2.47 1.78
CA SER A 60 5.52 -2.98 2.07
C SER A 60 5.83 -2.92 3.57
N ALA A 61 6.43 -3.99 4.10
CA ALA A 61 6.73 -4.15 5.53
C ALA A 61 7.51 -2.95 6.11
N THR A 62 8.48 -2.44 5.36
CA THR A 62 9.28 -1.26 5.72
C THR A 62 8.40 -0.06 6.07
N LEU A 63 7.43 0.25 5.20
CA LEU A 63 6.53 1.39 5.37
C LEU A 63 5.47 1.10 6.44
N LEU A 64 4.99 -0.14 6.53
CA LEU A 64 4.04 -0.59 7.56
C LEU A 64 4.55 -0.33 8.99
N HIS A 65 5.86 -0.47 9.19
CA HIS A 65 6.54 -0.16 10.47
C HIS A 65 6.98 1.30 10.60
N GLY A 66 6.69 2.14 9.62
CA GLY A 66 6.93 3.58 9.66
C GLY A 66 8.35 3.99 9.28
N ALA A 67 9.18 3.07 8.78
CA ALA A 67 10.50 3.44 8.26
C ALA A 67 10.32 4.25 6.97
N TYR A 68 11.12 5.31 6.80
CA TYR A 68 11.05 6.26 5.69
C TYR A 68 9.71 7.01 5.55
N MET A 69 8.85 6.95 6.56
CA MET A 69 7.58 7.68 6.60
C MET A 69 7.72 8.95 7.45
N PRO A 70 7.17 10.10 7.02
CA PRO A 70 7.13 11.31 7.83
C PRO A 70 6.39 11.12 9.16
N LYS A 71 5.40 10.22 9.20
CA LYS A 71 4.68 9.83 10.42
C LYS A 71 4.73 8.32 10.62
N LYS A 72 5.43 7.87 11.67
CA LYS A 72 5.62 6.44 12.00
C LYS A 72 4.30 5.66 12.23
N GLY A 73 3.26 6.36 12.69
CA GLY A 73 1.94 5.79 12.97
C GLY A 73 0.96 5.81 11.79
N TYR A 74 1.37 6.24 10.60
CA TYR A 74 0.47 6.41 9.44
C TYR A 74 -0.30 5.12 9.10
N PHE A 75 0.38 3.98 9.08
CA PHE A 75 -0.20 2.65 8.80
C PHE A 75 -0.48 1.80 10.06
N GLU A 76 -0.57 2.42 11.25
CA GLU A 76 -0.69 1.67 12.51
C GLU A 76 -1.94 0.79 12.57
N PHE A 77 -3.07 1.27 12.03
CA PHE A 77 -4.30 0.49 11.93
C PHE A 77 -4.05 -0.87 11.25
N TYR A 78 -3.39 -0.86 10.09
CA TYR A 78 -3.09 -2.05 9.28
C TYR A 78 -2.10 -2.99 9.99
N ARG A 79 -1.13 -2.44 10.73
CA ARG A 79 -0.15 -3.23 11.50
C ARG A 79 -0.83 -4.10 12.57
N GLN A 80 -1.98 -3.65 13.08
CA GLN A 80 -2.76 -4.37 14.09
C GLN A 80 -3.74 -5.38 13.48
N GLN A 81 -3.92 -5.38 12.15
CA GLN A 81 -4.80 -6.32 11.46
C GLN A 81 -4.06 -7.58 11.04
N LYS A 82 -4.79 -8.70 10.96
CA LYS A 82 -4.29 -9.93 10.35
C LYS A 82 -4.31 -9.78 8.82
N PRO A 83 -3.17 -9.88 8.12
CA PRO A 83 -3.15 -9.82 6.66
C PRO A 83 -3.81 -11.06 6.07
N VAL A 84 -4.48 -10.90 4.92
CA VAL A 84 -5.06 -12.01 4.15
C VAL A 84 -4.02 -12.73 3.31
N ALA A 85 -2.91 -12.06 2.98
CA ALA A 85 -1.77 -12.66 2.29
C ALA A 85 -0.47 -11.89 2.58
N LYS A 86 0.67 -12.55 2.31
CA LYS A 86 2.00 -11.95 2.32
C LYS A 86 2.72 -12.33 1.03
N ILE A 87 3.13 -11.35 0.22
CA ILE A 87 3.85 -11.57 -1.03
C ILE A 87 5.34 -11.44 -0.74
N GLY A 88 6.11 -12.48 -1.04
CA GLY A 88 7.58 -12.51 -0.83
C GLY A 88 8.00 -12.19 0.61
N TYR A 89 7.12 -12.39 1.59
CA TYR A 89 7.29 -11.99 3.00
C TYR A 89 7.54 -10.49 3.26
N SER A 90 7.47 -9.64 2.24
CA SER A 90 7.84 -8.21 2.30
C SER A 90 6.69 -7.25 1.96
N ILE A 91 5.58 -7.76 1.42
CA ILE A 91 4.37 -6.98 1.15
C ILE A 91 3.19 -7.66 1.83
N PHE A 92 2.50 -6.92 2.69
CA PHE A 92 1.34 -7.36 3.45
C PHE A 92 0.07 -6.94 2.73
N VAL A 93 -0.83 -7.89 2.52
CA VAL A 93 -2.10 -7.66 1.83
C VAL A 93 -3.25 -7.73 2.84
N TYR A 94 -4.11 -6.72 2.79
CA TYR A 94 -5.31 -6.61 3.61
C TYR A 94 -6.54 -6.50 2.72
N ARG A 95 -7.70 -6.89 3.24
CA ARG A 95 -8.98 -6.76 2.55
C ARG A 95 -10.06 -6.32 3.54
N PHE A 96 -10.82 -5.29 3.17
CA PHE A 96 -11.94 -4.77 3.93
C PHE A 96 -13.12 -4.57 2.99
N GLU A 97 -14.33 -4.90 3.44
CA GLU A 97 -15.56 -4.83 2.62
C GLU A 97 -16.29 -3.50 2.70
#